data_AF-A0A7Y3BG24-F1
#
_entry.id   AF-A0A7Y3BG24-F1
#
_cell.length_a   1.000
_cell.length_b   1.000
_cell.length_c   1.000
_cell.angle_alpha   90.00
_cell.angle_beta   90.00
_cell.angle_gamma   90.00
#
_symmetry.space_group_name_H-M   'P 1'
#
loop_
_entity.id
_entity.type
_entity.pdbx_description
1 polymer ?
#
loop_
_entity_poly.entity_id
_entity_poly.type
_entity_poly.pdbx_seq_one_letter_code
_entity_poly.pdbx_strand_id
1 'polypeptide(L)'
;AIHPMYYFVAYMRDTGTGLGGLIDAWYVNASTHGLVWDLTIAAIALTVWIIAETAVRKNWLALVAIPATYCIGVSCGLPLYLFLRTRNPE
;
A
#
# COMPACT_ATOMS: atom_id res chain seq x y z
N ALA A 1 9.43 3.00 2.66
CA ALA A 1 8.71 1.84 2.13
C ALA A 1 9.49 1.03 1.07
N ILE A 2 10.77 1.31 0.81
CA ILE A 2 11.53 0.58 -0.23
C ILE A 2 12.02 -0.80 0.25
N HIS A 3 12.07 -1.00 1.57
CA HIS A 3 12.62 -2.21 2.18
C HIS A 3 11.84 -3.48 1.80
N PRO A 4 10.49 -3.55 1.87
CA PRO A 4 9.74 -4.70 1.35
C PRO A 4 9.94 -4.92 -0.16
N MET A 5 9.99 -3.84 -0.95
CA MET A 5 10.18 -3.92 -2.41
C MET A 5 11.52 -4.57 -2.79
N TYR A 6 12.57 -4.33 -2.00
CA TYR A 6 13.87 -4.99 -2.20
C TYR A 6 13.74 -6.52 -2.11
N TYR A 7 13.05 -7.04 -1.09
CA TYR A 7 12.85 -8.48 -0.93
C TYR A 7 11.98 -9.07 -2.04
N PHE A 8 10.94 -8.37 -2.49
CA PHE A 8 10.09 -8.84 -3.59
C PHE A 8 10.89 -8.95 -4.90
N VAL A 9 11.68 -7.93 -5.24
CA VAL A 9 12.51 -7.94 -6.45
C VAL A 9 13.61 -8.99 -6.34
N ALA A 10 14.24 -9.16 -5.18
CA ALA A 10 15.25 -10.20 -4.97
C ALA A 10 14.64 -11.60 -5.16
N TYR A 11 13.48 -11.87 -4.57
CA TYR A 11 12.78 -13.15 -4.73
C TYR A 11 12.40 -13.42 -6.19
N MET A 12 11.83 -12.43 -6.89
CA MET A 12 11.47 -12.55 -8.31
C MET A 12 12.68 -12.83 -9.20
N ARG A 13 13.84 -12.25 -8.89
CA ARG A 13 15.10 -12.49 -9.61
C ARG A 13 15.64 -13.90 -9.35
N ASP A 14 15.55 -14.38 -8.12
CA ASP A 14 16.06 -15.68 -7.71
C ASP A 14 15.20 -16.84 -8.26
N THR A 15 13.87 -16.71 -8.17
CA THR A 15 12.93 -17.74 -8.64
C THR A 15 12.59 -17.66 -10.12
N GLY A 16 12.74 -16.49 -10.76
CA GLY A 16 12.41 -16.28 -12.17
C GLY A 16 10.91 -16.34 -12.50
N THR A 17 10.05 -16.53 -11.50
CA THR A 17 8.59 -16.71 -11.66
C THR A 17 7.83 -15.40 -11.81
N GLY A 18 8.52 -14.26 -11.66
CA GLY A 18 7.91 -12.94 -11.67
C GLY A 18 6.86 -12.77 -10.56
N LEU A 19 5.82 -11.96 -10.84
CA LEU A 19 4.79 -11.62 -9.86
C LEU A 19 3.92 -12.83 -9.45
N GLY A 20 3.75 -13.82 -10.34
CA GLY A 20 2.95 -15.02 -10.05
C GLY A 20 3.51 -15.82 -8.87
N GLY A 21 4.81 -16.16 -8.92
CA GLY A 21 5.41 -16.91 -7.82
C GLY A 21 5.61 -16.09 -6.54
N LEU A 22 5.60 -14.75 -6.62
CA LEU A 22 5.53 -13.88 -5.44
C LEU A 22 4.18 -14.02 -4.73
N ILE A 23 3.08 -14.06 -5.50
CA ILE A 23 1.73 -14.29 -4.99
C ILE A 23 1.67 -15.69 -4.35
N ASP A 24 2.16 -16.72 -5.03
CA ASP A 24 2.16 -18.09 -4.48
C ASP A 24 2.90 -18.15 -3.13
N ALA A 25 4.05 -17.45 -3.02
CA ALA A 25 4.81 -17.37 -1.78
C ALA A 25 4.05 -16.68 -0.64
N TRP A 26 3.14 -15.76 -0.95
CA TRP A 26 2.30 -15.12 0.06
C TRP A 26 1.22 -16.05 0.61
N TYR A 27 0.78 -17.05 -0.17
CA TYR A 27 -0.23 -18.03 0.24
C TYR A 27 0.36 -19.38 0.68
N VAL A 28 1.69 -19.51 0.77
CA VAL A 28 2.37 -20.78 1.05
C VAL A 28 2.09 -21.34 2.45
N ASN A 29 1.77 -20.48 3.43
CA ASN A 29 1.43 -20.90 4.78
C ASN A 29 0.43 -19.94 5.47
N ALA A 30 -0.12 -20.37 6.60
CA ALA A 30 -1.13 -19.60 7.34
C ALA A 30 -0.61 -18.25 7.87
N SER A 31 0.69 -18.13 8.19
CA SER A 31 1.27 -16.89 8.69
C SER A 31 1.40 -15.84 7.60
N THR A 32 1.90 -16.21 6.41
CA THR A 32 2.00 -15.29 5.27
C THR A 32 0.61 -14.93 4.74
N HIS A 33 -0.33 -15.87 4.77
CA HIS A 33 -1.72 -15.59 4.41
C HIS A 33 -2.36 -14.57 5.36
N GLY A 34 -2.10 -14.70 6.68
CA GLY A 34 -2.52 -13.70 7.67
C GLY A 34 -1.95 -12.31 7.40
N LEU A 35 -0.67 -12.22 7.01
CA LEU A 35 -0.03 -10.95 6.64
C LEU A 35 -0.69 -10.30 5.41
N VAL A 36 -1.05 -11.09 4.38
CA VAL A 36 -1.78 -10.56 3.21
C VAL A 36 -3.11 -9.97 3.62
N TRP A 37 -3.85 -10.65 4.50
CA TRP A 37 -5.13 -10.14 5.01
C TRP A 37 -4.98 -8.85 5.81
N ASP A 38 -3.98 -8.78 6.69
CA ASP A 38 -3.67 -7.55 7.45
C ASP A 38 -3.43 -6.36 6.51
N LEU A 39 -2.54 -6.53 5.53
CA LEU A 39 -2.21 -5.51 4.53
C LEU A 39 -3.43 -5.10 3.69
N THR A 40 -4.27 -6.07 3.30
CA THR A 40 -5.47 -5.84 2.50
C THR A 40 -6.50 -5.03 3.27
N ILE A 41 -6.78 -5.40 4.52
CA ILE A 41 -7.71 -4.67 5.39
C ILE A 41 -7.18 -3.25 5.63
N ALA A 42 -5.89 -3.10 5.89
CA ALA A 42 -5.27 -1.80 6.09
C ALA A 42 -5.35 -0.90 4.85
N ALA A 43 -5.14 -1.46 3.65
CA ALA A 43 -5.27 -0.72 2.39
C ALA A 43 -6.71 -0.25 2.13
N ILE A 44 -7.70 -1.10 2.40
CA ILE A 44 -9.13 -0.76 2.27
C ILE A 44 -9.50 0.34 3.28
N ALA A 45 -9.15 0.16 4.55
CA ALA A 45 -9.45 1.12 5.60
C ALA A 45 -8.84 2.50 5.29
N LEU A 46 -7.58 2.55 4.85
CA LEU A 46 -6.92 3.78 4.43
C LEU A 46 -7.59 4.41 3.21
N THR A 47 -7.99 3.62 2.22
CA THR A 47 -8.68 4.13 1.02
C THR A 47 -10.01 4.77 1.38
N VAL A 48 -10.83 4.10 2.20
CA VAL A 48 -12.11 4.65 2.69
C VAL A 48 -11.88 5.95 3.45
N TRP A 49 -10.86 5.99 4.31
CA TRP A 49 -10.50 7.20 5.06
C TRP A 49 -10.09 8.36 4.15
N ILE A 50 -9.21 8.11 3.17
CA ILE A 50 -8.77 9.12 2.20
C ILE A 50 -9.97 9.70 1.44
N ILE A 51 -10.87 8.85 0.96
CA ILE A 51 -12.07 9.27 0.22
C ILE A 51 -13.00 10.10 1.12
N ALA A 52 -13.30 9.61 2.32
CA ALA A 52 -14.18 10.30 3.27
C ALA A 52 -13.63 11.69 3.63
N GLU A 53 -12.33 11.81 3.89
CA GLU A 53 -11.74 13.11 4.23
C GLU A 53 -11.63 14.04 3.01
N THR A 54 -11.30 13.51 1.83
CA THR A 54 -11.26 14.29 0.58
C THR A 54 -12.63 14.90 0.28
N ALA A 55 -13.72 14.16 0.51
CA ALA A 55 -15.08 14.66 0.32
C ALA A 55 -15.42 15.84 1.22
N VAL A 56 -14.97 15.82 2.48
CA VAL A 56 -15.24 16.90 3.46
C VAL A 56 -14.32 18.10 3.27
N ARG A 57 -13.01 17.87 3.14
CA ARG A 57 -12.00 18.93 3.06
C ARG A 57 -11.76 19.46 1.65
N LYS A 58 -12.36 18.83 0.62
CA LYS A 58 -12.11 19.10 -0.82
C LYS A 58 -10.63 19.10 -1.21
N ASN A 59 -9.79 18.35 -0.47
CA ASN A 59 -8.36 18.23 -0.72
C ASN A 59 -8.08 17.14 -1.76
N TRP A 60 -8.31 17.44 -3.04
CA TRP A 60 -8.16 16.48 -4.15
C TRP A 60 -6.75 15.90 -4.29
N LEU A 61 -5.72 16.61 -3.82
CA LEU A 61 -4.34 16.15 -3.80
C LEU A 61 -4.17 14.89 -2.94
N ALA A 62 -4.96 14.74 -1.86
CA ALA A 62 -4.89 13.59 -0.98
C ALA A 62 -5.21 12.26 -1.68
N LEU A 63 -5.93 12.27 -2.81
CA LEU A 63 -6.24 11.08 -3.60
C LEU A 63 -4.99 10.40 -4.17
N VAL A 64 -3.89 11.12 -4.34
CA VAL A 64 -2.60 10.55 -4.79
C VAL A 64 -2.03 9.53 -3.78
N ALA A 65 -2.46 9.57 -2.52
CA ALA A 65 -2.08 8.56 -1.55
C ALA A 65 -2.69 7.17 -1.83
N ILE A 66 -3.78 7.08 -2.59
CA ILE A 66 -4.40 5.81 -2.99
C ILE A 66 -3.47 5.01 -3.92
N PRO A 67 -3.01 5.53 -5.09
CA PRO A 67 -2.07 4.80 -5.92
C PRO A 67 -0.76 4.51 -5.19
N ALA A 68 -0.28 5.40 -4.31
CA ALA A 68 0.90 5.10 -3.49
C ALA A 68 0.69 3.89 -2.55
N THR A 69 -0.52 3.72 -2.02
CA THR A 69 -0.90 2.57 -1.16
C THR A 69 -0.84 1.25 -1.91
N TYR A 70 -1.37 1.19 -3.13
CA TYR A 70 -1.43 -0.06 -3.90
C TYR A 70 -0.15 -0.35 -4.70
N CYS A 71 0.57 0.68 -5.16
CA CYS A 71 1.79 0.49 -5.95
C CYS A 71 3.05 0.30 -5.10
N ILE A 72 3.09 0.85 -3.88
CA ILE A 72 4.29 0.83 -3.02
C ILE A 72 4.00 0.14 -1.68
N GLY A 73 2.78 0.31 -1.15
CA GLY A 73 2.32 -0.31 0.09
C GLY A 73 1.70 0.70 1.07
N VAL A 74 0.92 0.18 2.02
CA VAL A 74 0.23 0.96 3.04
C VAL A 74 1.18 1.82 3.87
N SER A 75 2.38 1.30 4.17
CA SER A 75 3.42 2.03 4.90
C SER A 75 3.96 3.25 4.14
N CYS A 76 3.75 3.36 2.83
CA CYS A 76 4.03 4.56 2.05
C CYS A 76 2.81 5.46 1.93
N GLY A 77 1.64 4.86 1.67
CA GLY A 77 0.39 5.58 1.47
C GLY A 77 -0.03 6.40 2.67
N LEU A 78 0.05 5.84 3.88
CA LEU A 78 -0.38 6.53 5.10
C LEU A 78 0.48 7.77 5.42
N PRO A 79 1.83 7.71 5.47
CA PRO A 79 2.65 8.90 5.67
C PRO A 79 2.46 9.96 4.58
N LEU A 80 2.34 9.53 3.31
CA LEU A 80 2.09 10.46 2.21
C LEU A 80 0.75 11.17 2.36
N TYR A 81 -0.30 10.43 2.73
CA TYR A 81 -1.61 10.99 3.01
C TYR A 81 -1.55 12.01 4.15
N LEU A 82 -0.92 11.67 5.28
CA LEU A 82 -0.77 12.59 6.42
C LEU A 82 0.02 13.85 6.03
N PHE A 83 1.02 13.70 5.17
CA PHE A 83 1.76 14.85 4.64
C PHE A 83 0.89 15.73 3.74
N LEU A 84 0.11 15.14 2.82
CA LEU A 84 -0.80 15.89 1.95
C LEU A 84 -1.97 16.53 2.71
N ARG A 85 -2.37 15.93 3.84
CA ARG A 85 -3.37 16.45 4.76
C ARG A 85 -2.91 17.70 5.52
N THR A 86 -1.63 17.77 5.87
CA THR A 86 -1.07 18.89 6.65
C THR A 86 -0.73 20.10 5.79
N ARG A 87 -0.67 19.93 4.46
CA ARG A 87 -0.54 21.03 3.51
C ARG A 87 -1.88 21.78 3.42
N ASN A 88 -1.94 22.97 4.00
CA ASN A 88 -3.02 23.90 3.71
C ASN A 88 -2.81 24.44 2.28
N PRO A 89 -3.80 24.32 1.37
CA PRO A 89 -3.79 25.10 0.15
C PRO A 89 -4.03 26.57 0.53
N GLU A 90 -2.98 27.37 0.41
CA GLU A 90 -3.04 28.84 0.42
C GLU A 90 -3.71 29.40 -0.84
#